data_AF-A0A1Q7VFK4-F1
#
_entry.id   AF-A0A1Q7VFK4-F1
#
_cell.length_a   1.000
_cell.length_b   1.000
_cell.length_c   1.000
_cell.angle_alpha   90.00
_cell.angle_beta   90.00
_cell.angle_gamma   90.00
#
_symmetry.space_group_name_H-M   'P 1'
#
loop_
_entity.id
_entity.type
_entity.pdbx_description
1 polymer ?
#
loop_
_entity_poly.entity_id
_entity_poly.type
_entity_poly.pdbx_seq_one_letter_code
_entity_poly.pdbx_strand_id
1 'polypeptide(L)'
;MFQTRPTLVYDGDCGICRYWVDYWQGLTGERVIYRPYQEAAVDFPAIPLEAFQHAIQLIEPDGKVYSGAAATYRVLRHVPGRGAWWWLYAHVPFFAVVSERSYAFIARRRGLLNRVSKLLWGPALEPERYELVSWVFLRLLGAIYLAAFVSLGVQILGLVGHAGILPLGDHLGAARHALGDTAYRILPTLFWLDSSDASLIAGCVVGALLGLLVVLNWSARAALIGLFVLYLSYFYAGQDFTGFQWDLLLLEAGFLAIFLSSGSRIVIWLYRWFVFRYLFLAGAAKLLSGDPTWRDFTALEYHFWTQPLPTPLAWYAPELPSWLLVGATAATLLVELGIVFLIFLPRRPRAVAACCIALFQALIVLTLLDDASLRRFLPQRLVTRVGNRARQPGRAATIIATALALVIVPVGLNRICLSLTGSGLPVAGALEQLVSPLMIVNPYGLFAVMTTSRPEIVIEGSADGQVWREYVFRFKPGPLARRARWSIPHQPRLDWQMWFAALGDRTDNPWFESLMRRLLEGSPPVLALFETDPFPDRPPKYVRALLYDYRFADSSIRAATGQWWVRQLAGLYFPQVSLAHSKD
;
A
#
# COMPACT_ATOMS: atom_id res chain seq x y z
N MET A 1 13.95 52.58 20.43
CA MET A 1 12.58 52.02 20.45
C MET A 1 12.70 50.54 20.80
N PHE A 2 12.25 50.11 21.99
CA PHE A 2 12.36 48.69 22.37
C PHE A 2 11.43 47.87 21.48
N GLN A 3 12.00 47.05 20.59
CA GLN A 3 11.21 46.16 19.75
C GLN A 3 10.57 45.09 20.63
N THR A 4 9.25 44.97 20.57
CA THR A 4 8.49 43.97 21.34
C THR A 4 8.61 42.55 20.77
N ARG A 5 9.16 42.41 19.56
CA ARG A 5 9.29 41.16 18.82
C ARG A 5 10.70 41.01 18.23
N PRO A 6 11.22 39.77 18.12
CA PRO A 6 12.50 39.52 17.48
C PRO A 6 12.46 39.91 15.99
N THR A 7 13.54 40.52 15.50
CA THR A 7 13.69 40.95 14.11
C THR A 7 14.81 40.18 13.43
N LEU A 8 14.49 39.42 12.38
CA LEU A 8 15.47 38.80 11.49
C LEU A 8 15.79 39.76 10.35
N VAL A 9 17.04 40.19 10.31
CA VAL A 9 17.62 41.00 9.24
C VAL A 9 18.38 40.10 8.27
N TYR A 10 18.14 40.28 6.97
CA TYR A 10 18.70 39.44 5.90
C TYR A 10 19.10 40.25 4.67
N ASP A 11 19.83 39.64 3.75
CA ASP A 11 20.18 40.26 2.48
C ASP A 11 19.00 40.27 1.49
N GLY A 12 18.42 41.46 1.31
CA GLY A 12 17.29 41.71 0.42
C GLY A 12 17.58 41.42 -1.05
N ASP A 13 18.83 41.50 -1.50
CA ASP A 13 19.25 41.23 -2.87
C ASP A 13 19.59 39.76 -3.10
N CYS A 14 19.84 39.01 -2.02
CA CYS A 14 20.14 37.59 -2.09
C CYS A 14 18.90 36.72 -2.33
N GLY A 15 18.84 36.09 -3.51
CA GLY A 15 17.72 35.23 -3.90
C GLY A 15 17.46 34.03 -2.97
N ILE A 16 18.51 33.40 -2.42
CA ILE A 16 18.34 32.29 -1.45
C ILE A 16 17.89 32.80 -0.08
N CYS A 17 18.33 33.99 0.36
CA CYS A 17 17.86 34.59 1.59
C CYS A 17 16.36 34.89 1.52
N ARG A 18 15.91 35.56 0.44
CA ARG A 18 14.47 35.79 0.20
C ARG A 18 13.68 34.48 0.20
N TYR A 19 14.16 33.48 -0.54
CA TYR A 19 13.50 32.17 -0.64
C TYR A 19 13.29 31.47 0.71
N TRP A 20 14.25 31.55 1.64
CA TRP A 20 14.11 30.98 2.99
C TRP A 20 13.34 31.89 3.94
N VAL A 21 13.44 33.21 3.78
CA VAL A 21 12.65 34.17 4.57
C VAL A 21 11.17 34.00 4.30
N ASP A 22 10.74 33.88 3.05
CA ASP A 22 9.33 33.63 2.68
C ASP A 22 8.82 32.35 3.37
N TYR A 23 9.64 31.30 3.40
CA TYR A 23 9.32 30.05 4.09
C TYR A 23 9.23 30.22 5.62
N TRP A 24 10.19 30.92 6.23
CA TRP A 24 10.18 31.13 7.68
C TRP A 24 9.04 32.04 8.11
N GLN A 25 8.71 33.08 7.36
CA GLN A 25 7.52 33.91 7.56
C GLN A 25 6.26 33.05 7.61
N GLY A 26 6.11 32.11 6.67
CA GLY A 26 5.00 31.15 6.66
C GLY A 26 4.94 30.21 7.86
N LEU A 27 6.07 30.00 8.58
CA LEU A 27 6.14 29.15 9.77
C LEU A 27 5.96 29.91 11.09
N THR A 28 6.55 31.11 11.19
CA THR A 28 6.55 31.92 12.41
C THR A 28 5.32 32.82 12.50
N GLY A 29 4.67 33.11 11.36
CA GLY A 29 3.58 34.09 11.30
C GLY A 29 4.06 35.45 11.81
N GLU A 30 3.27 36.06 12.69
CA GLU A 30 3.58 37.39 13.23
C GLU A 30 4.59 37.40 14.41
N ARG A 31 5.20 36.26 14.74
CA ARG A 31 6.09 36.12 15.91
C ARG A 31 7.50 36.67 15.69
N VAL A 32 7.94 36.75 14.43
CA VAL A 32 9.25 37.25 14.03
C VAL A 32 9.03 38.27 12.92
N ILE A 33 9.69 39.43 13.04
CA ILE A 33 9.68 40.46 12.00
C ILE A 33 10.84 40.18 11.05
N TYR A 34 10.63 40.31 9.74
CA TYR A 34 11.67 40.06 8.73
C TYR A 34 11.89 41.33 7.93
N ARG A 35 13.13 41.81 7.86
CA ARG A 35 13.46 43.03 7.11
C ARG A 35 14.77 42.89 6.33
N PRO A 36 14.86 43.40 5.10
CA PRO A 36 16.12 43.47 4.38
C PRO A 36 17.08 44.45 5.09
N TYR A 37 18.37 44.15 5.14
CA TYR A 37 19.35 45.03 5.80
C TYR A 37 19.46 46.38 5.09
N GLN A 38 19.17 46.44 3.79
CA GLN A 38 19.09 47.64 2.98
C GLN A 38 18.18 48.71 3.61
N GLU A 39 17.16 48.28 4.37
CA GLU A 39 16.23 49.16 5.09
C GLU A 39 16.44 49.15 6.60
N ALA A 40 16.85 48.01 7.18
CA ALA A 40 16.91 47.83 8.63
C ALA A 40 18.25 48.22 9.27
N ALA A 41 19.34 48.32 8.50
CA ALA A 41 20.67 48.57 9.06
C ALA A 41 20.75 49.91 9.83
N VAL A 42 20.00 50.93 9.39
CA VAL A 42 19.92 52.24 10.06
C VAL A 42 19.32 52.16 11.48
N ASP A 43 18.46 51.18 11.72
CA ASP A 43 17.82 50.97 13.03
C ASP A 43 18.72 50.19 14.00
N PHE A 44 19.83 49.60 13.51
CA PHE A 44 20.76 48.78 14.28
C PHE A 44 22.23 49.19 14.04
N PRO A 45 22.63 50.44 14.34
CA PRO A 45 23.96 50.96 14.01
C PRO A 45 25.12 50.26 14.73
N ALA A 46 24.83 49.50 15.80
CA ALA A 46 25.83 48.71 16.52
C ALA A 46 26.29 47.45 15.75
N ILE A 47 25.59 47.06 14.68
CA ILE A 47 25.93 45.90 13.84
C ILE A 47 26.55 46.44 12.54
N PRO A 48 27.81 46.09 12.21
CA PRO A 48 28.45 46.57 10.99
C PRO A 48 27.77 46.02 9.74
N LEU A 49 27.77 46.80 8.66
CA LEU A 49 27.07 46.46 7.41
C LEU A 49 27.57 45.13 6.82
N GLU A 50 28.87 44.86 6.95
CA GLU A 50 29.53 43.64 6.49
C GLU A 50 28.96 42.38 7.18
N ALA A 51 28.50 42.51 8.43
CA ALA A 51 27.90 41.40 9.17
C ALA A 51 26.54 41.00 8.59
N PHE A 52 25.73 41.97 8.14
CA PHE A 52 24.47 41.70 7.43
C PHE A 52 24.69 41.10 6.05
N GLN A 53 25.75 41.52 5.35
CA GLN A 53 26.12 40.96 4.05
C GLN A 53 26.60 39.51 4.18
N HIS A 54 27.37 39.19 5.23
CA HIS A 54 27.92 37.85 5.46
C HIS A 54 26.89 36.82 5.94
N ALA A 55 25.98 37.21 6.82
CA ALA A 55 25.03 36.30 7.44
C ALA A 55 23.74 37.00 7.86
N ILE A 56 22.66 36.21 7.95
CA ILE A 56 21.43 36.67 8.58
C ILE A 56 21.68 36.98 10.06
N GLN A 57 21.02 38.01 10.57
CA GLN A 57 21.13 38.44 11.96
C GLN A 57 19.74 38.41 12.60
N LEU A 58 19.58 37.71 13.72
CA LEU A 58 18.37 37.76 14.54
C LEU A 58 18.64 38.62 15.77
N ILE A 59 17.91 39.73 15.88
CA ILE A 59 17.94 40.62 17.05
C ILE A 59 16.72 40.28 17.93
N GLU A 60 16.96 39.87 19.17
CA GLU A 60 15.89 39.61 20.14
C GLU A 60 15.45 40.88 20.89
N PRO A 61 14.25 40.89 21.50
CA PRO A 61 13.75 42.03 22.29
C PRO A 61 14.67 42.45 23.43
N ASP A 62 15.49 41.53 23.95
CA ASP A 62 16.48 41.79 25.00
C ASP A 62 17.80 42.38 24.46
N GLY A 63 17.87 42.66 23.15
CA GLY A 63 19.04 43.23 22.48
C GLY A 63 20.10 42.19 22.07
N LYS A 64 19.93 40.90 22.38
CA LYS A 64 20.90 39.88 21.96
C LYS A 64 20.83 39.64 20.46
N VAL A 65 22.00 39.58 19.84
CA VAL A 65 22.16 39.33 18.40
C VAL A 65 22.70 37.93 18.19
N TYR A 66 22.03 37.16 17.33
CA TYR A 66 22.49 35.86 16.86
C TYR A 66 22.76 35.95 15.36
N SER A 67 23.87 35.37 14.91
CA SER A 67 24.30 35.35 13.51
C SER A 67 24.21 33.95 12.91
N GLY A 68 24.08 33.83 11.60
CA GLY A 68 24.33 32.57 10.88
C GLY A 68 23.41 31.40 11.26
N ALA A 69 24.00 30.26 11.64
CA ALA A 69 23.22 29.09 12.01
C ALA A 69 22.49 29.30 13.35
N ALA A 70 23.12 29.96 14.32
CA ALA A 70 22.51 30.34 15.59
C ALA A 70 21.22 31.16 15.38
N ALA A 71 21.25 32.14 14.47
CA ALA A 71 20.08 32.93 14.10
C ALA A 71 18.96 32.04 13.54
N THR A 72 19.30 31.10 12.65
CA THR A 72 18.35 30.16 12.05
C THR A 72 17.65 29.31 13.11
N TYR A 73 18.40 28.71 14.03
CA TYR A 73 17.82 27.86 15.07
C TYR A 73 17.02 28.66 16.10
N ARG A 74 17.40 29.92 16.37
CA ARG A 74 16.59 30.83 17.20
C ARG A 74 15.26 31.18 16.54
N VAL A 75 15.24 31.47 15.24
CA VAL A 75 13.98 31.63 14.49
C VAL A 75 13.10 30.37 14.61
N LEU A 76 13.69 29.18 14.46
CA LEU A 76 12.95 27.91 14.60
C LEU A 76 12.42 27.67 16.01
N ARG A 77 13.04 28.23 17.06
CA ARG A 77 12.53 28.17 18.44
C ARG A 77 11.16 28.85 18.58
N HIS A 78 10.87 29.87 17.77
CA HIS A 78 9.57 30.54 17.76
C HIS A 78 8.48 29.73 17.03
N VAL A 79 8.84 28.64 16.35
CA VAL A 79 7.90 27.72 15.67
C VAL A 79 7.49 26.61 16.65
N PRO A 80 6.17 26.36 16.86
CA PRO A 80 5.71 25.30 17.74
C PRO A 80 6.31 23.93 17.36
N GLY A 81 6.80 23.20 18.36
CA GLY A 81 7.37 21.85 18.16
C GLY A 81 8.78 21.81 17.54
N ARG A 82 9.40 22.96 17.21
CA ARG A 82 10.76 23.01 16.62
C ARG A 82 11.85 23.53 17.56
N GLY A 83 11.52 23.80 18.83
CA GLY A 83 12.48 24.27 19.83
C GLY A 83 13.66 23.32 20.09
N ALA A 84 13.50 22.03 19.78
CA ALA A 84 14.58 21.04 19.89
C ALA A 84 15.82 21.41 19.08
N TRP A 85 15.69 22.09 17.94
CA TRP A 85 16.84 22.50 17.14
C TRP A 85 17.75 23.50 17.86
N TRP A 86 17.17 24.45 18.59
CA TRP A 86 17.95 25.33 19.46
C TRP A 86 18.58 24.57 20.62
N TRP A 87 17.84 23.64 21.22
CA TRP A 87 18.39 22.81 22.31
C TRP A 87 19.60 21.99 21.83
N LEU A 88 19.52 21.36 20.65
CA LEU A 88 20.63 20.65 20.02
C LEU A 88 21.83 21.58 19.79
N TYR A 89 21.57 22.78 19.23
CA TYR A 89 22.60 23.79 19.03
C TYR A 89 23.30 24.20 20.33
N ALA A 90 22.56 24.33 21.43
CA ALA A 90 23.10 24.79 22.69
C ALA A 90 23.76 23.70 23.55
N HIS A 91 23.34 22.42 23.44
CA HIS A 91 23.73 21.39 24.40
C HIS A 91 24.45 20.18 23.78
N VAL A 92 24.30 19.91 22.49
CA VAL A 92 24.95 18.75 21.86
C VAL A 92 26.37 19.13 21.41
N PRO A 93 27.41 18.43 21.90
CA PRO A 93 28.79 18.68 21.49
C PRO A 93 28.94 18.66 19.97
N PHE A 94 29.76 19.56 19.44
CA PHE A 94 30.06 19.72 18.00
C PHE A 94 28.90 20.16 17.10
N PHE A 95 27.63 20.08 17.53
CA PHE A 95 26.49 20.44 16.68
C PHE A 95 26.54 21.91 16.23
N ALA A 96 26.87 22.83 17.14
CA ALA A 96 27.05 24.24 16.81
C ALA A 96 28.17 24.46 15.79
N VAL A 97 29.35 23.85 16.01
CA VAL A 97 30.51 23.97 15.12
C VAL A 97 30.20 23.45 13.71
N VAL A 98 29.58 22.28 13.62
CA VAL A 98 29.17 21.68 12.33
C VAL A 98 28.12 22.55 11.65
N SER A 99 27.15 23.07 12.40
CA SER A 99 26.10 23.93 11.86
C SER A 99 26.65 25.24 11.31
N GLU A 100 27.54 25.91 12.04
CA GLU A 100 28.14 27.17 11.59
C GLU A 100 29.09 26.96 10.40
N ARG A 101 29.88 25.88 10.39
CA ARG A 101 30.69 25.51 9.20
C ARG A 101 29.81 25.23 7.98
N SER A 102 28.70 24.53 8.18
CA SER A 102 27.73 24.25 7.12
C SER A 102 27.09 25.54 6.61
N TYR A 103 26.68 26.44 7.52
CA TYR A 103 26.13 27.74 7.16
C TYR A 103 27.15 28.58 6.38
N ALA A 104 28.40 28.66 6.83
CA ALA A 104 29.45 29.41 6.14
C ALA A 104 29.74 28.83 4.75
N PHE A 105 29.78 27.51 4.61
CA PHE A 105 29.92 26.85 3.31
C PHE A 105 28.75 27.21 2.37
N ILE A 106 27.52 27.20 2.89
CA ILE A 106 26.30 27.57 2.17
C ILE A 106 26.31 29.06 1.78
N ALA A 107 26.67 29.94 2.71
CA ALA A 107 26.73 31.38 2.49
C ALA A 107 27.72 31.79 1.39
N ARG A 108 28.82 31.05 1.21
CA ARG A 108 29.77 31.26 0.11
C ARG A 108 29.25 30.82 -1.26
N ARG A 109 28.19 30.00 -1.32
CA ARG A 109 27.64 29.39 -2.55
C ARG A 109 26.17 29.75 -2.80
N ARG A 110 25.72 30.92 -2.31
CA ARG A 110 24.33 31.41 -2.38
C ARG A 110 23.67 31.25 -3.75
N GLY A 111 24.37 31.63 -4.84
CA GLY A 111 23.83 31.56 -6.20
C GLY A 111 23.61 30.14 -6.73
N LEU A 112 24.54 29.22 -6.45
CA LEU A 112 24.38 27.80 -6.80
C LEU A 112 23.26 27.18 -5.98
N LEU A 113 23.22 27.45 -4.68
CA LEU A 113 22.18 26.94 -3.78
C LEU A 113 20.79 27.43 -4.15
N ASN A 114 20.63 28.70 -4.53
CA ASN A 114 19.35 29.20 -5.03
C ASN A 114 18.83 28.36 -6.22
N ARG A 115 19.71 28.05 -7.18
CA ARG A 115 19.36 27.22 -8.34
C ARG A 115 19.00 25.79 -7.94
N VAL A 116 19.83 25.16 -7.10
CA VAL A 116 19.60 23.78 -6.63
C VAL A 116 18.34 23.69 -5.77
N SER A 117 18.12 24.63 -4.86
CA SER A 117 16.92 24.69 -4.02
C SER A 117 15.65 24.86 -4.87
N LYS A 118 15.70 25.73 -5.89
CA LYS A 118 14.56 25.88 -6.82
C LYS A 118 14.32 24.64 -7.68
N LEU A 119 15.39 23.95 -8.07
CA LEU A 119 15.31 22.70 -8.82
C LEU A 119 14.64 21.59 -8.00
N LEU A 120 14.98 21.46 -6.71
CA LEU A 120 14.54 20.37 -5.83
C LEU A 120 13.20 20.62 -5.12
N TRP A 121 12.91 21.86 -4.72
CA TRP A 121 11.69 22.21 -3.96
C TRP A 121 10.66 23.02 -4.77
N GLY A 122 11.08 23.72 -5.83
CA GLY A 122 10.20 24.55 -6.65
C GLY A 122 10.52 26.04 -6.62
N PRO A 123 9.76 26.87 -7.36
CA PRO A 123 10.01 28.31 -7.41
C PRO A 123 9.72 29.02 -6.08
N ALA A 124 8.87 28.44 -5.22
CA ALA A 124 8.54 28.92 -3.89
C ALA A 124 8.65 27.77 -2.87
N LEU A 125 9.23 28.04 -1.70
CA LEU A 125 9.36 27.07 -0.61
C LEU A 125 8.16 27.18 0.32
N GLU A 126 7.27 26.19 0.26
CA GLU A 126 6.10 26.14 1.12
C GLU A 126 6.27 25.13 2.26
N PRO A 127 5.72 25.41 3.46
CA PRO A 127 5.60 24.42 4.51
C PRO A 127 4.80 23.19 4.05
N GLU A 128 5.36 22.00 4.22
CA GLU A 128 4.65 20.77 3.90
C GLU A 128 3.40 20.60 4.78
N ARG A 129 2.24 20.49 4.14
CA ARG A 129 0.93 20.20 4.74
C ARG A 129 0.33 18.97 4.05
N TYR A 130 -0.45 18.21 4.82
CA TYR A 130 -0.99 16.90 4.39
C TYR A 130 -2.46 16.73 4.79
N GLU A 131 -3.16 17.81 5.11
CA GLU A 131 -4.53 17.75 5.62
C GLU A 131 -5.49 17.34 4.49
N LEU A 132 -5.34 17.98 3.34
CA LEU A 132 -6.13 17.69 2.15
C LEU A 132 -5.80 16.31 1.61
N VAL A 133 -4.51 15.98 1.52
CA VAL A 133 -4.04 14.64 1.14
C VAL A 133 -4.66 13.56 2.01
N SER A 134 -4.54 13.70 3.34
CA SER A 134 -5.06 12.72 4.29
C SER A 134 -6.59 12.62 4.20
N TRP A 135 -7.27 13.74 4.01
CA TRP A 135 -8.72 13.81 3.88
C TRP A 135 -9.24 13.07 2.64
N VAL A 136 -8.57 13.21 1.49
CA VAL A 136 -8.95 12.48 0.26
C VAL A 136 -8.56 11.01 0.41
N PHE A 137 -7.35 10.73 0.92
CA PHE A 137 -6.85 9.37 1.09
C PHE A 137 -7.78 8.52 1.97
N LEU A 138 -8.20 9.04 3.13
CA LEU A 138 -9.09 8.30 4.02
C LEU A 138 -10.42 7.95 3.35
N ARG A 139 -10.97 8.81 2.48
CA ARG A 139 -12.22 8.52 1.75
C ARG A 139 -12.04 7.42 0.72
N LEU A 140 -10.95 7.49 -0.04
CA LEU A 140 -10.64 6.42 -1.00
C LEU A 140 -10.40 5.11 -0.27
N LEU A 141 -9.70 5.12 0.86
CA LEU A 141 -9.51 3.95 1.70
C LEU A 141 -10.84 3.40 2.24
N GLY A 142 -11.74 4.28 2.71
CA GLY A 142 -13.09 3.89 3.13
C GLY A 142 -13.91 3.25 2.00
N ALA A 143 -13.80 3.78 0.77
CA ALA A 143 -14.43 3.20 -0.41
C ALA A 143 -13.82 1.84 -0.80
N ILE A 144 -12.50 1.66 -0.65
CA ILE A 144 -11.82 0.38 -0.83
C ILE A 144 -12.31 -0.65 0.20
N TYR A 145 -12.42 -0.28 1.48
CA TYR A 145 -12.99 -1.15 2.51
C TYR A 145 -14.43 -1.54 2.20
N LEU A 146 -15.28 -0.57 1.81
CA LEU A 146 -16.65 -0.83 1.41
C LEU A 146 -16.70 -1.86 0.26
N ALA A 147 -15.91 -1.64 -0.79
CA ALA A 147 -15.81 -2.58 -1.90
C ALA A 147 -15.33 -3.97 -1.46
N ALA A 148 -14.29 -4.04 -0.61
CA ALA A 148 -13.73 -5.29 -0.13
C ALA A 148 -14.74 -6.11 0.69
N PHE A 149 -15.47 -5.47 1.61
CA PHE A 149 -16.47 -6.16 2.43
C PHE A 149 -17.72 -6.57 1.64
N VAL A 150 -18.20 -5.74 0.71
CA VAL A 150 -19.30 -6.11 -0.19
C VAL A 150 -18.88 -7.27 -1.09
N SER A 151 -17.66 -7.21 -1.63
CA SER A 151 -17.07 -8.27 -2.44
C SER A 151 -16.92 -9.58 -1.66
N LEU A 152 -16.52 -9.53 -0.40
CA LEU A 152 -16.38 -10.72 0.43
C LEU A 152 -17.76 -11.29 0.83
N GLY A 153 -18.73 -10.43 1.16
CA GLY A 153 -20.05 -10.84 1.61
C GLY A 153 -20.82 -11.70 0.60
N VAL A 154 -20.63 -11.49 -0.71
CA VAL A 154 -21.29 -12.30 -1.75
C VAL A 154 -20.70 -13.69 -1.95
N GLN A 155 -19.56 -14.01 -1.33
CA GLN A 155 -18.86 -15.29 -1.50
C GLN A 155 -18.50 -15.98 -0.17
N ILE A 156 -18.55 -15.27 0.97
CA ILE A 156 -18.01 -15.76 2.25
C ILE A 156 -18.59 -17.12 2.68
N LEU A 157 -19.88 -17.36 2.47
CA LEU A 157 -20.52 -18.62 2.84
C LEU A 157 -20.04 -19.79 1.98
N GLY A 158 -19.83 -19.56 0.69
CA GLY A 158 -19.28 -20.58 -0.20
C GLY A 158 -17.83 -20.92 0.14
N LEU A 159 -17.06 -19.93 0.60
CA LEU A 159 -15.65 -20.12 0.95
C LEU A 159 -15.50 -20.80 2.32
N VAL A 160 -16.10 -20.24 3.37
CA VAL A 160 -15.80 -20.61 4.77
C VAL A 160 -17.02 -20.75 5.67
N GLY A 161 -18.24 -20.66 5.12
CA GLY A 161 -19.47 -20.98 5.87
C GLY A 161 -19.53 -22.46 6.25
N HIS A 162 -20.53 -22.83 7.05
CA HIS A 162 -20.70 -24.21 7.54
C HIS A 162 -20.78 -25.25 6.40
N ALA A 163 -21.47 -24.90 5.30
CA ALA A 163 -21.53 -25.72 4.08
C ALA A 163 -20.53 -25.28 2.99
N GLY A 164 -19.58 -24.41 3.33
CA GLY A 164 -18.55 -23.89 2.43
C GLY A 164 -17.40 -24.86 2.19
N ILE A 165 -16.43 -24.43 1.38
CA ILE A 165 -15.23 -25.22 1.03
C ILE A 165 -14.37 -25.48 2.27
N LEU A 166 -14.10 -24.47 3.09
CA LEU A 166 -13.28 -24.57 4.30
C LEU A 166 -14.03 -24.03 5.53
N PRO A 167 -14.95 -24.81 6.13
CA PRO A 167 -15.78 -24.33 7.24
C PRO A 167 -14.96 -23.74 8.39
N LEU A 168 -15.27 -22.49 8.76
CA LEU A 168 -14.51 -21.77 9.79
C LEU A 168 -14.61 -22.43 11.17
N GLY A 169 -15.78 -22.97 11.51
CA GLY A 169 -16.00 -23.66 12.79
C GLY A 169 -15.03 -24.83 12.99
N ASP A 170 -14.83 -25.63 11.94
CA ASP A 170 -13.91 -26.77 11.97
C ASP A 170 -12.46 -26.30 12.11
N HIS A 171 -12.08 -25.25 11.38
CA HIS A 171 -10.74 -24.67 11.45
C HIS A 171 -10.40 -24.15 12.86
N LEU A 172 -11.30 -23.37 13.46
CA LEU A 172 -11.10 -22.83 14.81
C LEU A 172 -11.13 -23.95 15.88
N GLY A 173 -12.01 -24.95 15.71
CA GLY A 173 -12.05 -26.13 16.57
C GLY A 173 -10.74 -26.92 16.54
N ALA A 174 -10.21 -27.17 15.33
CA ALA A 174 -8.93 -27.85 15.14
C ALA A 174 -7.76 -27.04 15.71
N ALA A 175 -7.73 -25.72 15.48
CA ALA A 175 -6.69 -24.85 16.02
C ALA A 175 -6.69 -24.82 17.55
N ARG A 176 -7.87 -24.74 18.18
CA ARG A 176 -8.00 -24.82 19.64
C ARG A 176 -7.56 -26.17 20.19
N HIS A 177 -7.90 -27.26 19.51
CA HIS A 177 -7.49 -28.60 19.92
C HIS A 177 -5.95 -28.77 19.82
N ALA A 178 -5.32 -28.25 18.77
CA ALA A 178 -3.88 -28.40 18.54
C ALA A 178 -3.02 -27.44 19.37
N LEU A 179 -3.47 -26.19 19.58
CA LEU A 179 -2.64 -25.10 20.13
C LEU A 179 -3.13 -24.59 21.50
N GLY A 180 -4.28 -25.07 21.99
CA GLY A 180 -4.90 -24.59 23.21
C GLY A 180 -5.15 -23.08 23.19
N ASP A 181 -4.88 -22.40 24.29
CA ASP A 181 -5.08 -20.95 24.42
C ASP A 181 -4.14 -20.11 23.56
N THR A 182 -3.05 -20.71 23.05
CA THR A 182 -2.15 -20.01 22.11
C THR A 182 -2.86 -19.71 20.78
N ALA A 183 -3.89 -20.48 20.43
CA ALA A 183 -4.69 -20.28 19.21
C ALA A 183 -5.25 -18.85 19.11
N TYR A 184 -5.70 -18.25 20.22
CA TYR A 184 -6.26 -16.89 20.23
C TYR A 184 -5.23 -15.81 19.86
N ARG A 185 -3.94 -16.06 20.14
CA ARG A 185 -2.85 -15.13 19.79
C ARG A 185 -2.36 -15.32 18.36
N ILE A 186 -2.36 -16.57 17.88
CA ILE A 186 -1.91 -16.92 16.53
C ILE A 186 -2.97 -16.55 15.49
N LEU A 187 -4.25 -16.72 15.83
CA LEU A 187 -5.41 -16.42 15.00
C LEU A 187 -6.27 -15.34 15.67
N PRO A 188 -5.83 -14.07 15.72
CA PRO A 188 -6.61 -12.99 16.29
C PRO A 188 -7.82 -12.67 15.41
N THR A 189 -8.94 -13.31 15.73
CA THR A 189 -10.22 -13.13 15.02
C THR A 189 -11.40 -12.98 15.99
N LEU A 190 -12.38 -12.15 15.64
CA LEU A 190 -13.62 -12.01 16.39
C LEU A 190 -14.50 -13.27 16.29
N PHE A 191 -14.29 -14.12 15.29
CA PHE A 191 -15.09 -15.32 15.05
C PHE A 191 -14.82 -16.47 16.04
N TRP A 192 -13.92 -16.28 17.01
CA TRP A 192 -13.85 -17.13 18.20
C TRP A 192 -15.12 -17.01 19.07
N LEU A 193 -15.82 -15.88 19.01
CA LEU A 193 -17.07 -15.65 19.75
C LEU A 193 -18.24 -16.37 19.10
N ASP A 194 -18.34 -16.29 17.78
CA ASP A 194 -19.32 -16.98 16.97
C ASP A 194 -18.80 -17.12 15.53
N SER A 195 -18.79 -18.35 15.01
CA SER A 195 -18.36 -18.69 13.66
C SER A 195 -19.54 -19.05 12.74
N SER A 196 -20.78 -18.75 13.16
CA SER A 196 -21.98 -19.00 12.37
C SER A 196 -22.01 -18.22 11.04
N ASP A 197 -22.74 -18.76 10.07
CA ASP A 197 -23.00 -18.12 8.78
C ASP A 197 -23.64 -16.72 8.95
N ALA A 198 -24.51 -16.56 9.94
CA ALA A 198 -25.12 -15.28 10.27
C ALA A 198 -24.09 -14.25 10.73
N SER A 199 -23.15 -14.64 11.60
CA SER A 199 -22.04 -13.78 12.03
C SER A 199 -21.08 -13.44 10.90
N LEU A 200 -20.78 -14.40 10.01
CA LEU A 200 -19.97 -14.17 8.81
C LEU A 200 -20.60 -13.17 7.84
N ILE A 201 -21.93 -13.16 7.68
CA ILE A 201 -22.62 -12.16 6.85
C ILE A 201 -22.72 -10.82 7.59
N ALA A 202 -23.08 -10.84 8.88
CA ALA A 202 -23.21 -9.64 9.69
C ALA A 202 -21.90 -8.84 9.74
N GLY A 203 -20.76 -9.51 9.89
CA GLY A 203 -19.46 -8.84 9.84
C GLY A 203 -19.19 -8.17 8.48
N CYS A 204 -19.59 -8.77 7.35
CA CYS A 204 -19.43 -8.13 6.04
C CYS A 204 -20.29 -6.86 5.93
N VAL A 205 -21.53 -6.92 6.42
CA VAL A 205 -22.43 -5.76 6.44
C VAL A 205 -21.89 -4.65 7.35
N VAL A 206 -21.45 -5.00 8.57
CA VAL A 206 -20.84 -4.05 9.51
C VAL A 206 -19.59 -3.41 8.89
N GLY A 207 -18.71 -4.21 8.28
CA GLY A 207 -17.51 -3.71 7.60
C GLY A 207 -17.84 -2.74 6.46
N ALA A 208 -18.84 -3.06 5.64
CA ALA A 208 -19.32 -2.16 4.60
C ALA A 208 -19.84 -0.82 5.17
N LEU A 209 -20.65 -0.87 6.23
CA LEU A 209 -21.16 0.33 6.91
C LEU A 209 -20.04 1.17 7.53
N LEU A 210 -19.05 0.55 8.18
CA LEU A 210 -17.89 1.26 8.72
C LEU A 210 -17.07 1.93 7.61
N GLY A 211 -16.90 1.26 6.46
CA GLY A 211 -16.27 1.83 5.26
C GLY A 211 -16.99 3.10 4.81
N LEU A 212 -18.32 3.05 4.74
CA LEU A 212 -19.16 4.21 4.43
C LEU A 212 -19.00 5.35 5.45
N LEU A 213 -18.93 5.05 6.75
CA LEU A 213 -18.67 6.06 7.79
C LEU A 213 -17.34 6.78 7.57
N VAL A 214 -16.29 6.07 7.13
CA VAL A 214 -15.01 6.69 6.78
C VAL A 214 -15.14 7.60 5.54
N VAL A 215 -15.86 7.16 4.49
CA VAL A 215 -16.14 7.97 3.30
C VAL A 215 -16.88 9.28 3.67
N LEU A 216 -17.87 9.17 4.54
CA LEU A 216 -18.64 10.30 5.05
C LEU A 216 -17.87 11.13 6.11
N ASN A 217 -16.71 10.64 6.55
CA ASN A 217 -15.88 11.20 7.62
C ASN A 217 -16.65 11.38 8.93
N TRP A 218 -17.51 10.43 9.25
CA TRP A 218 -18.26 10.36 10.50
C TRP A 218 -17.58 9.37 11.45
N SER A 219 -17.11 9.84 12.61
CA SER A 219 -16.36 9.02 13.58
C SER A 219 -15.24 8.20 12.94
N ALA A 220 -14.56 8.79 11.93
CA ALA A 220 -13.68 8.06 11.02
C ALA A 220 -12.61 7.23 11.73
N ARG A 221 -12.04 7.73 12.84
CA ARG A 221 -11.04 6.97 13.60
C ARG A 221 -11.61 5.72 14.26
N ALA A 222 -12.81 5.79 14.85
CA ALA A 222 -13.46 4.62 15.45
C ALA A 222 -13.85 3.61 14.36
N ALA A 223 -14.35 4.11 13.22
CA ALA A 223 -14.65 3.27 12.08
C ALA A 223 -13.41 2.56 11.52
N LEU A 224 -12.26 3.25 11.42
CA LEU A 224 -10.99 2.64 11.00
C LEU A 224 -10.48 1.57 11.96
N ILE A 225 -10.65 1.75 13.27
CA ILE A 225 -10.31 0.72 14.27
C ILE A 225 -11.19 -0.51 14.05
N GLY A 226 -12.51 -0.33 13.90
CA GLY A 226 -13.43 -1.42 13.63
C GLY A 226 -13.12 -2.13 12.31
N LEU A 227 -12.83 -1.37 11.24
CA LEU A 227 -12.43 -1.92 9.93
C LEU A 227 -11.16 -2.77 10.02
N PHE A 228 -10.13 -2.30 10.73
CA PHE A 228 -8.90 -3.05 10.89
C PHE A 228 -9.13 -4.36 11.65
N VAL A 229 -9.79 -4.32 12.80
CA VAL A 229 -10.08 -5.52 13.61
C VAL A 229 -10.93 -6.52 12.83
N LEU A 230 -11.96 -6.04 12.13
CA LEU A 230 -12.88 -6.90 11.39
C LEU A 230 -12.21 -7.49 10.15
N TYR A 231 -11.44 -6.71 9.39
CA TYR A 231 -10.72 -7.22 8.23
C TYR A 231 -9.62 -8.22 8.65
N LEU A 232 -8.93 -7.99 9.77
CA LEU A 232 -8.00 -8.97 10.36
C LEU A 232 -8.72 -10.26 10.74
N SER A 233 -9.95 -10.15 11.28
CA SER A 233 -10.76 -11.32 11.61
C SER A 233 -11.11 -12.15 10.38
N TYR A 234 -11.47 -11.50 9.27
CA TYR A 234 -11.72 -12.18 7.99
C TYR A 234 -10.45 -12.72 7.34
N PHE A 235 -9.31 -12.04 7.52
CA PHE A 235 -8.02 -12.53 7.04
C PHE A 235 -7.68 -13.90 7.62
N TYR A 236 -7.94 -14.12 8.92
CA TYR A 236 -7.75 -15.44 9.53
C TYR A 236 -8.88 -16.41 9.20
N ALA A 237 -10.13 -15.92 9.12
CA ALA A 237 -11.26 -16.77 8.81
C ALA A 237 -11.19 -17.36 7.39
N GLY A 238 -10.70 -16.58 6.43
CA GLY A 238 -10.67 -16.93 5.01
C GLY A 238 -9.69 -18.03 4.63
N GLN A 239 -8.75 -18.39 5.50
CA GLN A 239 -7.76 -19.45 5.27
C GLN A 239 -7.06 -19.24 3.91
N ASP A 240 -7.10 -20.24 3.03
CA ASP A 240 -6.51 -20.20 1.68
C ASP A 240 -7.15 -19.19 0.72
N PHE A 241 -8.34 -18.66 1.04
CA PHE A 241 -9.06 -17.69 0.21
C PHE A 241 -8.78 -16.22 0.61
N THR A 242 -7.86 -16.04 1.54
CA THR A 242 -7.31 -14.76 2.00
C THR A 242 -5.78 -14.83 2.00
N GLY A 243 -5.07 -13.85 2.54
CA GLY A 243 -3.60 -13.86 2.50
C GLY A 243 -3.02 -13.32 1.21
N PHE A 244 -3.85 -12.87 0.27
CA PHE A 244 -3.38 -12.28 -0.98
C PHE A 244 -2.72 -10.92 -0.73
N GLN A 245 -1.89 -10.46 -1.67
CA GLN A 245 -1.15 -9.21 -1.48
C GLN A 245 -2.05 -8.00 -1.17
N TRP A 246 -3.23 -7.91 -1.78
CA TRP A 246 -4.16 -6.81 -1.48
C TRP A 246 -4.71 -6.87 -0.05
N ASP A 247 -4.83 -8.06 0.57
CA ASP A 247 -5.24 -8.19 1.96
C ASP A 247 -4.18 -7.63 2.90
N LEU A 248 -2.92 -8.00 2.64
CA LEU A 248 -1.76 -7.52 3.39
C LEU A 248 -1.62 -5.99 3.27
N LEU A 249 -1.77 -5.47 2.05
CA LEU A 249 -1.72 -4.02 1.80
C LEU A 249 -2.85 -3.29 2.52
N LEU A 250 -4.08 -3.82 2.50
CA LEU A 250 -5.23 -3.20 3.15
C LEU A 250 -5.11 -3.22 4.68
N LEU A 251 -4.56 -4.29 5.27
CA LEU A 251 -4.29 -4.38 6.70
C LEU A 251 -3.26 -3.35 7.17
N GLU A 252 -2.11 -3.25 6.49
CA GLU A 252 -1.08 -2.27 6.86
C GLU A 252 -1.56 -0.82 6.65
N ALA A 253 -2.15 -0.54 5.47
CA ALA A 253 -2.64 0.79 5.14
C ALA A 253 -3.79 1.20 6.07
N GLY A 254 -4.67 0.27 6.42
CA GLY A 254 -5.75 0.44 7.38
C GLY A 254 -5.29 0.74 8.78
N PHE A 255 -4.30 -0.02 9.26
CA PHE A 255 -3.70 0.19 10.58
C PHE A 255 -3.09 1.59 10.70
N LEU A 256 -2.27 2.01 9.73
CA LEU A 256 -1.68 3.35 9.71
C LEU A 256 -2.76 4.46 9.65
N ALA A 257 -3.89 4.20 8.99
CA ALA A 257 -4.96 5.19 8.80
C ALA A 257 -5.62 5.60 10.11
N ILE A 258 -5.67 4.69 11.10
CA ILE A 258 -6.17 4.97 12.46
C ILE A 258 -5.47 6.19 13.06
N PHE A 259 -4.18 6.36 12.76
CA PHE A 259 -3.34 7.42 13.30
C PHE A 259 -3.19 8.62 12.37
N LEU A 260 -3.57 8.49 11.10
CA LEU A 260 -3.41 9.54 10.08
C LEU A 260 -4.22 10.81 10.39
N SER A 261 -5.43 10.63 10.96
CA SER A 261 -6.32 11.73 11.37
C SER A 261 -5.72 12.70 12.43
N SER A 262 -4.60 12.32 13.05
CA SER A 262 -3.91 13.14 14.06
C SER A 262 -3.04 14.26 13.47
N GLY A 263 -2.79 14.27 12.15
CA GLY A 263 -1.90 15.23 11.49
C GLY A 263 -0.41 14.95 11.73
N SER A 264 -0.06 13.77 12.25
CA SER A 264 1.33 13.39 12.51
C SER A 264 2.13 13.18 11.22
N ARG A 265 3.19 13.97 11.04
CA ARG A 265 4.16 13.82 9.93
C ARG A 265 4.91 12.49 9.98
N ILE A 266 5.05 11.90 11.17
CA ILE A 266 5.66 10.57 11.33
C ILE A 266 4.78 9.52 10.66
N VAL A 267 3.45 9.58 10.82
CA VAL A 267 2.53 8.65 10.15
C VAL A 267 2.57 8.81 8.63
N ILE A 268 2.66 10.05 8.12
CA ILE A 268 2.87 10.30 6.69
C ILE A 268 4.18 9.67 6.20
N TRP A 269 5.25 9.80 6.99
CA TRP A 269 6.52 9.15 6.67
C TRP A 269 6.42 7.62 6.75
N LEU A 270 5.65 7.05 7.68
CA LEU A 270 5.39 5.61 7.74
C LEU A 270 4.62 5.11 6.52
N TYR A 271 3.69 5.89 5.94
CA TYR A 271 3.10 5.56 4.65
C TYR A 271 4.10 5.57 3.51
N ARG A 272 5.06 6.50 3.51
CA ARG A 272 6.16 6.52 2.53
C ARG A 272 7.06 5.29 2.68
N TRP A 273 7.39 4.94 3.92
CA TRP A 273 8.12 3.72 4.25
C TRP A 273 7.37 2.48 3.79
N PHE A 274 6.05 2.41 4.01
CA PHE A 274 5.19 1.34 3.52
C PHE A 274 5.22 1.20 1.99
N VAL A 275 4.98 2.29 1.24
CA VAL A 275 5.04 2.28 -0.24
C VAL A 275 6.43 1.89 -0.73
N PHE A 276 7.48 2.42 -0.10
CA PHE A 276 8.85 2.05 -0.42
C PHE A 276 9.09 0.56 -0.23
N ARG A 277 8.74 0.00 0.94
CA ARG A 277 8.92 -1.43 1.21
C ARG A 277 8.16 -2.30 0.23
N TYR A 278 6.90 -1.96 -0.06
CA TYR A 278 6.09 -2.68 -1.01
C TYR A 278 6.76 -2.79 -2.39
N LEU A 279 7.13 -1.64 -2.99
CA LEU A 279 7.72 -1.59 -4.32
C LEU A 279 9.14 -2.17 -4.33
N PHE A 280 9.97 -1.80 -3.36
CA PHE A 280 11.36 -2.24 -3.29
C PHE A 280 11.46 -3.75 -3.09
N LEU A 281 10.70 -4.33 -2.16
CA LEU A 281 10.70 -5.78 -1.95
C LEU A 281 10.10 -6.51 -3.15
N ALA A 282 9.05 -5.97 -3.79
CA ALA A 282 8.51 -6.54 -5.01
C ALA A 282 9.53 -6.56 -6.17
N GLY A 283 10.35 -5.51 -6.34
CA GLY A 283 11.42 -5.48 -7.34
C GLY A 283 12.61 -6.34 -6.96
N ALA A 284 13.01 -6.32 -5.69
CA ALA A 284 14.13 -7.12 -5.19
C ALA A 284 13.84 -8.62 -5.35
N ALA A 285 12.62 -9.06 -5.00
CA ALA A 285 12.21 -10.45 -5.15
C ALA A 285 12.28 -10.94 -6.61
N LYS A 286 11.98 -10.10 -7.60
CA LYS A 286 12.10 -10.43 -9.03
C LYS A 286 13.53 -10.72 -9.47
N LEU A 287 14.50 -9.95 -8.96
CA LEU A 287 15.91 -10.17 -9.29
C LEU A 287 16.53 -11.31 -8.47
N LEU A 288 16.16 -11.41 -7.20
CA LEU A 288 16.70 -12.41 -6.27
C LEU A 288 16.13 -13.81 -6.50
N SER A 289 14.99 -13.95 -7.20
CA SER A 289 14.45 -15.25 -7.58
C SER A 289 15.35 -16.02 -8.56
N GLY A 290 16.25 -15.33 -9.28
CA GLY A 290 17.10 -15.91 -10.31
C GLY A 290 16.39 -16.20 -11.64
N ASP A 291 15.11 -15.85 -11.75
CA ASP A 291 14.30 -16.06 -12.96
C ASP A 291 14.93 -15.36 -14.19
N PRO A 292 15.23 -16.10 -15.27
CA PRO A 292 15.81 -15.52 -16.48
C PRO A 292 14.90 -14.45 -17.12
N THR A 293 13.57 -14.57 -17.03
CA THR A 293 12.67 -13.62 -17.71
C THR A 293 12.79 -12.19 -17.16
N TRP A 294 13.10 -12.02 -15.87
CA TRP A 294 13.38 -10.72 -15.27
C TRP A 294 14.76 -10.20 -15.65
N ARG A 295 15.77 -11.08 -15.74
CA ARG A 295 17.15 -10.72 -16.13
C ARG A 295 17.26 -10.34 -17.61
N ASP A 296 16.51 -11.03 -18.47
CA ASP A 296 16.49 -10.84 -19.92
C ASP A 296 15.42 -9.82 -20.36
N PHE A 297 14.72 -9.21 -19.40
CA PHE A 297 13.67 -8.21 -19.59
C PHE A 297 12.41 -8.69 -20.36
N THR A 298 12.20 -10.00 -20.49
CA THR A 298 11.06 -10.59 -21.22
C THR A 298 9.84 -10.91 -20.36
N ALA A 299 9.90 -10.69 -19.04
CA ALA A 299 8.83 -11.05 -18.10
C ALA A 299 7.43 -10.57 -18.49
N LEU A 300 7.29 -9.33 -19.00
CA LEU A 300 5.99 -8.79 -19.44
C LEU A 300 5.48 -9.35 -20.77
N GLU A 301 6.27 -10.11 -21.52
CA GLU A 301 5.77 -10.90 -22.65
C GLU A 301 4.86 -12.04 -22.18
N TYR A 302 5.04 -12.49 -20.94
CA TYR A 302 4.23 -13.55 -20.33
C TYR A 302 3.14 -12.99 -19.41
N HIS A 303 3.49 -12.04 -18.55
CA HIS A 303 2.67 -11.58 -17.45
C HIS A 303 1.20 -11.32 -17.81
N PHE A 304 0.94 -10.59 -18.89
CA PHE A 304 -0.43 -10.16 -19.20
C PHE A 304 -1.39 -11.32 -19.47
N TRP A 305 -0.92 -12.39 -20.11
CA TRP A 305 -1.76 -13.54 -20.42
C TRP A 305 -1.70 -14.61 -19.32
N THR A 306 -0.57 -14.74 -18.61
CA THR A 306 -0.41 -15.74 -17.54
C THR A 306 -0.87 -15.27 -16.16
N GLN A 307 -1.23 -13.99 -15.98
CA GLN A 307 -1.74 -13.46 -14.70
C GLN A 307 -3.01 -14.19 -14.21
N PRO A 308 -3.30 -14.15 -12.89
CA PRO A 308 -4.40 -14.90 -12.29
C PRO A 308 -5.76 -14.63 -12.94
N LEU A 309 -6.13 -13.35 -13.02
CA LEU A 309 -7.36 -12.90 -13.65
C LEU A 309 -7.02 -11.86 -14.73
N PRO A 310 -6.82 -12.29 -15.99
CA PRO A 310 -6.49 -11.37 -17.05
C PRO A 310 -7.63 -10.38 -17.28
N THR A 311 -7.29 -9.14 -17.57
CA THR A 311 -8.28 -8.11 -17.93
C THR A 311 -8.67 -8.27 -19.40
N PRO A 312 -9.80 -7.68 -19.84
CA PRO A 312 -10.15 -7.68 -21.27
C PRO A 312 -9.06 -7.07 -22.18
N LEU A 313 -8.20 -6.21 -21.63
CA LEU A 313 -7.12 -5.58 -22.38
C LEU A 313 -5.88 -6.48 -22.53
N ALA A 314 -5.74 -7.51 -21.68
CA ALA A 314 -4.57 -8.38 -21.69
C ALA A 314 -4.38 -9.13 -23.01
N TRP A 315 -5.47 -9.41 -23.74
CA TRP A 315 -5.42 -10.07 -25.05
C TRP A 315 -4.61 -9.28 -26.08
N TYR A 316 -4.57 -7.94 -25.98
CA TYR A 316 -3.81 -7.10 -26.91
C TYR A 316 -2.31 -7.05 -26.58
N ALA A 317 -1.87 -7.50 -25.40
CA ALA A 317 -0.48 -7.36 -25.00
C ALA A 317 0.48 -8.22 -25.83
N PRO A 318 0.19 -9.50 -26.15
CA PRO A 318 1.03 -10.29 -27.06
C PRO A 318 1.11 -9.74 -28.49
N GLU A 319 0.16 -8.90 -28.91
CA GLU A 319 0.15 -8.25 -30.22
C GLU A 319 1.08 -7.01 -30.26
N LEU A 320 1.62 -6.58 -29.12
CA LEU A 320 2.55 -5.45 -29.05
C LEU A 320 3.95 -5.86 -29.53
N PRO A 321 4.71 -4.94 -30.15
CA PRO A 321 6.11 -5.20 -30.49
C PRO A 321 6.96 -5.56 -29.25
N SER A 322 7.80 -6.59 -29.35
CA SER A 322 8.63 -7.07 -28.23
C SER A 322 9.46 -5.97 -27.56
N TRP A 323 10.04 -5.02 -28.33
CA TRP A 323 10.82 -3.92 -27.77
C TRP A 323 10.03 -3.06 -26.77
N LEU A 324 8.70 -2.95 -26.94
CA LEU A 324 7.84 -2.19 -26.04
C LEU A 324 7.62 -2.95 -24.73
N LEU A 325 7.44 -4.28 -24.79
CA LEU A 325 7.28 -5.15 -23.62
C LEU A 325 8.59 -5.26 -22.83
N VAL A 326 9.73 -5.37 -23.53
CA VAL A 326 11.08 -5.30 -22.95
C VAL A 326 11.29 -3.96 -22.24
N GLY A 327 10.97 -2.86 -22.92
CA GLY A 327 11.02 -1.51 -22.33
C GLY A 327 10.12 -1.37 -21.10
N ALA A 328 8.93 -1.97 -21.11
CA ALA A 328 8.01 -1.98 -19.98
C ALA A 328 8.52 -2.83 -18.80
N THR A 329 9.19 -3.97 -19.06
CA THR A 329 9.85 -4.77 -18.00
C THR A 329 10.98 -3.95 -17.36
N ALA A 330 11.81 -3.30 -18.17
CA ALA A 330 12.88 -2.43 -17.67
C ALA A 330 12.33 -1.24 -16.88
N ALA A 331 11.24 -0.62 -17.34
CA ALA A 331 10.56 0.45 -16.62
C ALA A 331 9.98 -0.02 -15.28
N THR A 332 9.42 -1.24 -15.24
CA THR A 332 8.93 -1.87 -14.00
C THR A 332 10.05 -1.97 -12.97
N LEU A 333 11.19 -2.55 -13.34
CA LEU A 333 12.35 -2.68 -12.45
C LEU A 333 12.90 -1.31 -12.05
N LEU A 334 12.97 -0.34 -12.97
CA LEU A 334 13.41 1.02 -12.69
C LEU A 334 12.49 1.71 -11.66
N VAL A 335 11.18 1.52 -11.76
CA VAL A 335 10.22 2.09 -10.82
C VAL A 335 10.40 1.47 -9.44
N GLU A 336 10.43 0.15 -9.37
CA GLU A 336 10.48 -0.62 -8.12
C GLU A 336 11.83 -0.53 -7.39
N LEU A 337 12.95 -0.41 -8.10
CA LEU A 337 14.30 -0.44 -7.52
C LEU A 337 15.04 0.89 -7.59
N GLY A 338 14.67 1.81 -8.48
CA GLY A 338 15.33 3.10 -8.65
C GLY A 338 14.47 4.27 -8.17
N ILE A 339 13.37 4.52 -8.89
CA ILE A 339 12.49 5.67 -8.66
C ILE A 339 11.88 5.64 -7.26
N VAL A 340 11.64 4.46 -6.69
CA VAL A 340 11.12 4.32 -5.32
C VAL A 340 11.93 5.08 -4.27
N PHE A 341 13.26 5.23 -4.45
CA PHE A 341 14.11 5.97 -3.51
C PHE A 341 13.83 7.48 -3.52
N LEU A 342 13.29 8.03 -4.62
CA LEU A 342 12.93 9.44 -4.70
C LEU A 342 11.77 9.81 -3.76
N ILE A 343 11.04 8.83 -3.21
CA ILE A 343 9.99 9.05 -2.19
C ILE A 343 10.53 9.79 -0.96
N PHE A 344 11.80 9.57 -0.61
CA PHE A 344 12.45 10.19 0.56
C PHE A 344 13.13 11.52 0.24
N LEU A 345 13.18 11.92 -1.03
CA LEU A 345 13.82 13.14 -1.50
C LEU A 345 12.88 14.37 -1.38
N PRO A 346 13.39 15.58 -1.67
CA PRO A 346 12.59 16.81 -1.68
C PRO A 346 11.37 16.77 -2.60
N ARG A 347 10.53 17.80 -2.48
CA ARG A 347 9.20 17.89 -3.07
C ARG A 347 9.12 17.49 -4.55
N ARG A 348 10.03 17.99 -5.40
CA ARG A 348 9.96 17.70 -6.85
C ARG A 348 10.36 16.27 -7.21
N PRO A 349 11.53 15.74 -6.79
CA PRO A 349 11.83 14.32 -6.99
C PRO A 349 10.76 13.39 -6.42
N ARG A 350 10.22 13.70 -5.24
CA ARG A 350 9.12 12.94 -4.64
C ARG A 350 7.85 12.98 -5.48
N ALA A 351 7.50 14.13 -6.06
CA ALA A 351 6.37 14.24 -6.98
C ALA A 351 6.61 13.46 -8.29
N VAL A 352 7.84 13.40 -8.79
CA VAL A 352 8.20 12.54 -9.94
C VAL A 352 7.98 11.08 -9.58
N ALA A 353 8.47 10.61 -8.43
CA ALA A 353 8.17 9.26 -7.95
C ALA A 353 6.68 8.99 -7.85
N ALA A 354 5.91 9.93 -7.27
CA ALA A 354 4.46 9.81 -7.18
C ALA A 354 3.81 9.63 -8.55
N CYS A 355 4.19 10.43 -9.56
CA CYS A 355 3.67 10.32 -10.92
C CYS A 355 4.07 9.00 -11.61
N CYS A 356 5.32 8.59 -11.49
CA CYS A 356 5.79 7.33 -12.09
C CYS A 356 5.09 6.12 -11.46
N ILE A 357 4.98 6.09 -10.13
CA ILE A 357 4.27 5.03 -9.41
C ILE A 357 2.77 5.05 -9.74
N ALA A 358 2.16 6.24 -9.84
CA ALA A 358 0.77 6.39 -10.24
C ALA A 358 0.50 5.84 -11.64
N LEU A 359 1.36 6.18 -12.60
CA LEU A 359 1.27 5.65 -13.96
C LEU A 359 1.46 4.13 -13.97
N PHE A 360 2.40 3.63 -13.15
CA PHE A 360 2.67 2.21 -13.01
C PHE A 360 1.50 1.43 -12.38
N GLN A 361 0.76 2.03 -11.45
CA GLN A 361 -0.28 1.35 -10.65
C GLN A 361 -1.72 1.72 -11.03
N ALA A 362 -1.91 2.75 -11.86
CA ALA A 362 -3.14 3.38 -12.31
C ALA A 362 -4.24 3.70 -11.26
N LEU A 363 -4.09 3.37 -9.97
CA LEU A 363 -5.06 3.69 -8.91
C LEU A 363 -4.49 3.98 -7.50
N ILE A 364 -3.21 4.32 -7.32
CA ILE A 364 -2.68 4.69 -5.98
C ILE A 364 -1.73 5.90 -6.05
N VAL A 365 -2.16 7.08 -5.57
CA VAL A 365 -1.37 8.34 -5.72
C VAL A 365 -1.34 9.23 -4.47
N LEU A 366 -2.38 9.19 -3.62
CA LEU A 366 -2.64 10.34 -2.76
C LEU A 366 -1.61 10.57 -1.65
N THR A 367 -1.00 9.54 -1.07
CA THR A 367 -0.11 9.67 0.10
C THR A 367 1.27 10.25 -0.20
N LEU A 368 1.70 10.24 -1.47
CA LEU A 368 3.00 10.77 -1.89
C LEU A 368 2.97 12.27 -2.22
N LEU A 369 1.78 12.78 -2.52
CA LEU A 369 1.56 14.19 -2.80
C LEU A 369 1.44 15.00 -1.49
N ASP A 370 1.65 16.31 -1.59
CA ASP A 370 1.34 17.28 -0.54
C ASP A 370 0.11 18.12 -0.93
N ASP A 371 -0.43 18.87 0.04
CA ASP A 371 -1.64 19.66 -0.18
C ASP A 371 -1.48 20.66 -1.33
N ALA A 372 -0.30 21.26 -1.47
CA ALA A 372 -0.07 22.25 -2.52
C ALA A 372 0.02 21.62 -3.93
N SER A 373 0.34 20.33 -4.03
CA SER A 373 0.21 19.58 -5.29
C SER A 373 -1.26 19.32 -5.63
N LEU A 374 -2.08 18.91 -4.65
CA LEU A 374 -3.51 18.64 -4.84
C LEU A 374 -4.36 19.89 -5.08
N ARG A 375 -3.99 21.04 -4.51
CA ARG A 375 -4.70 22.33 -4.67
C ARG A 375 -4.85 22.77 -6.12
N ARG A 376 -3.99 22.30 -7.02
CA ARG A 376 -4.06 22.60 -8.47
C ARG A 376 -5.22 21.91 -9.16
N PHE A 377 -5.75 20.84 -8.57
CA PHE A 377 -6.77 19.99 -9.17
C PHE A 377 -8.11 20.04 -8.43
N LEU A 378 -8.16 20.59 -7.21
CA LEU A 378 -9.36 20.62 -6.37
C LEU A 378 -9.98 22.03 -6.26
N PRO A 379 -11.33 22.14 -6.14
CA PRO A 379 -12.01 23.42 -5.97
C PRO A 379 -11.56 24.17 -4.72
N GLN A 380 -11.34 25.49 -4.83
CA GLN A 380 -10.86 26.32 -3.71
C GLN A 380 -11.74 26.23 -2.46
N ARG A 381 -13.07 26.10 -2.61
CA ARG A 381 -14.02 25.95 -1.50
C ARG A 381 -13.73 24.72 -0.63
N LEU A 382 -13.27 23.62 -1.23
CA LEU A 382 -12.95 22.39 -0.50
C LEU A 382 -11.61 22.53 0.21
N VAL A 383 -10.62 23.13 -0.46
CA VAL A 383 -9.29 23.43 0.11
C VAL A 383 -9.41 24.28 1.36
N THR A 384 -10.19 25.38 1.33
CA THR A 384 -10.36 26.27 2.49
C THR A 384 -11.13 25.59 3.63
N ARG A 385 -12.18 24.81 3.32
CA ARG A 385 -12.95 24.08 4.33
C ARG A 385 -12.12 23.06 5.10
N VAL A 386 -11.24 22.33 4.40
CA VAL A 386 -10.34 21.35 5.02
C VAL A 386 -9.22 22.06 5.79
N GLY A 387 -8.60 23.07 5.18
CA GLY A 387 -7.53 23.85 5.81
C GLY A 387 -7.96 24.55 7.11
N ASN A 388 -9.20 25.00 7.21
CA ASN A 388 -9.73 25.61 8.44
C ASN A 388 -9.95 24.60 9.57
N ARG A 389 -9.94 23.29 9.28
CA ARG A 389 -10.06 22.19 10.26
C ARG A 389 -8.72 21.51 10.55
N ALA A 390 -7.62 22.10 10.08
CA ALA A 390 -6.25 21.70 10.36
C ALA A 390 -6.03 21.48 11.86
N ARG A 391 -5.77 20.23 12.26
CA ARG A 391 -5.32 19.92 13.62
C ARG A 391 -3.80 19.85 13.65
N GLN A 392 -3.18 20.60 14.55
CA GLN A 392 -1.79 20.35 14.90
C GLN A 392 -1.70 19.09 15.77
N PRO A 393 -0.75 18.17 15.52
CA PRO A 393 -0.61 16.98 16.32
C PRO A 393 -0.26 17.36 17.77
N GLY A 394 -1.08 16.91 18.72
CA GLY A 394 -0.79 17.06 20.15
C GLY A 394 0.37 16.15 20.59
N ARG A 395 0.92 16.41 21.78
CA ARG A 395 2.05 15.63 22.34
C ARG A 395 1.79 14.12 22.35
N ALA A 396 0.59 13.70 22.76
CA ALA A 396 0.21 12.28 22.78
C ALA A 396 0.22 11.64 21.37
N ALA A 397 -0.26 12.35 20.35
CA ALA A 397 -0.24 11.86 18.97
C ALA A 397 1.20 11.68 18.46
N THR A 398 2.10 12.60 18.80
CA THR A 398 3.52 12.48 18.47
C THR A 398 4.16 11.29 19.19
N ILE A 399 3.91 11.10 20.49
CA ILE A 399 4.45 9.97 21.26
C ILE A 399 3.98 8.63 20.66
N ILE A 400 2.68 8.50 20.38
CA ILE A 400 2.12 7.29 19.76
C ILE A 400 2.75 7.05 18.39
N ALA A 401 2.84 8.08 17.54
CA ALA A 401 3.43 7.93 16.21
C ALA A 401 4.92 7.55 16.26
N THR A 402 5.67 8.09 17.23
CA THR A 402 7.06 7.69 17.47
C THR A 402 7.15 6.24 17.95
N ALA A 403 6.30 5.81 18.89
CA ALA A 403 6.26 4.41 19.34
C ALA A 403 5.95 3.45 18.19
N LEU A 404 5.01 3.80 17.31
CA LEU A 404 4.72 3.04 16.09
C LEU A 404 5.93 2.97 15.17
N ALA A 405 6.64 4.08 14.95
CA ALA A 405 7.83 4.10 14.11
C ALA A 405 8.96 3.22 14.68
N LEU A 406 9.12 3.19 16.00
CA LEU A 406 10.09 2.33 16.69
C LEU A 406 9.78 0.83 16.57
N VAL A 407 8.56 0.45 16.18
CA VAL A 407 8.18 -0.95 15.91
C VAL A 407 8.22 -1.25 14.42
N ILE A 408 7.53 -0.44 13.61
CA ILE A 408 7.33 -0.69 12.18
C ILE A 408 8.65 -0.61 11.39
N VAL A 409 9.53 0.32 11.74
CA VAL A 409 10.78 0.50 10.99
C VAL A 409 11.75 -0.66 11.22
N PRO A 410 12.08 -1.07 12.47
CA PRO A 410 12.96 -2.22 12.68
C PRO A 410 12.40 -3.52 12.09
N VAL A 411 11.11 -3.81 12.24
CA VAL A 411 10.50 -5.01 11.64
C VAL A 411 10.57 -4.93 10.10
N GLY A 412 10.29 -3.77 9.53
CA GLY A 412 10.41 -3.56 8.08
C GLY A 412 11.85 -3.74 7.57
N LEU A 413 12.84 -3.26 8.32
CA LEU A 413 14.26 -3.46 8.02
C LEU A 413 14.64 -4.93 8.16
N ASN A 414 14.15 -5.64 9.17
CA ASN A 414 14.38 -7.07 9.33
C ASN A 414 13.90 -7.87 8.10
N ARG A 415 12.71 -7.56 7.60
CA ARG A 415 12.16 -8.18 6.38
C ARG A 415 13.02 -7.90 5.14
N ILE A 416 13.52 -6.67 5.00
CA ILE A 416 14.46 -6.32 3.92
C ILE A 416 15.75 -7.11 4.07
N CYS A 417 16.37 -7.11 5.24
CA CYS A 417 17.59 -7.87 5.50
C CYS A 417 17.38 -9.35 5.19
N LEU A 418 16.34 -9.96 5.74
CA LEU A 418 16.00 -11.37 5.49
C LEU A 418 15.83 -11.66 3.99
N SER A 419 15.14 -10.79 3.26
CA SER A 419 14.95 -10.96 1.81
C SER A 419 16.25 -10.81 1.02
N LEU A 420 17.15 -9.91 1.41
CA LEU A 420 18.38 -9.61 0.66
C LEU A 420 19.54 -10.55 1.02
N THR A 421 19.63 -10.99 2.28
CA THR A 421 20.79 -11.73 2.81
C THR A 421 20.46 -13.16 3.25
N GLY A 422 19.18 -13.53 3.29
CA GLY A 422 18.71 -14.79 3.87
C GLY A 422 18.81 -14.84 5.41
N SER A 423 19.30 -13.78 6.06
CA SER A 423 19.53 -13.74 7.51
C SER A 423 18.85 -12.54 8.15
N GLY A 424 18.03 -12.80 9.18
CA GLY A 424 17.35 -11.78 9.96
C GLY A 424 18.25 -11.12 11.02
N LEU A 425 17.81 -9.96 11.50
CA LEU A 425 18.38 -9.25 12.64
C LEU A 425 17.73 -9.79 13.94
N PRO A 426 18.50 -10.29 14.93
CA PRO A 426 17.93 -11.01 16.08
C PRO A 426 16.87 -10.22 16.87
N VAL A 427 17.16 -8.97 17.24
CA VAL A 427 16.25 -8.13 18.03
C VAL A 427 14.99 -7.76 17.25
N ALA A 428 15.15 -7.42 15.97
CA ALA A 428 14.01 -7.06 15.14
C ALA A 428 13.17 -8.29 14.76
N GLY A 429 13.78 -9.47 14.65
CA GLY A 429 13.09 -10.74 14.44
C GLY A 429 12.23 -11.16 15.64
N ALA A 430 12.71 -10.97 16.87
CA ALA A 430 11.88 -11.20 18.06
C ALA A 430 10.67 -10.26 18.12
N LEU A 431 10.88 -8.98 17.78
CA LEU A 431 9.79 -8.01 17.70
C LEU A 431 8.80 -8.37 16.59
N GLU A 432 9.30 -8.83 15.44
CA GLU A 432 8.48 -9.29 14.31
C GLU A 432 7.57 -10.45 14.71
N GLN A 433 8.08 -11.46 15.42
CA GLN A 433 7.27 -12.59 15.90
C GLN A 433 6.13 -12.15 16.81
N LEU A 434 6.34 -11.11 17.62
CA LEU A 434 5.33 -10.59 18.54
C LEU A 434 4.21 -9.83 17.82
N VAL A 435 4.53 -9.13 16.72
CA VAL A 435 3.55 -8.29 15.99
C VAL A 435 3.02 -8.93 14.71
N SER A 436 3.61 -10.04 14.25
CA SER A 436 3.23 -10.70 13.00
C SER A 436 1.75 -11.11 12.97
N PRO A 437 1.09 -11.54 14.06
CA PRO A 437 -0.33 -11.88 13.99
C PRO A 437 -1.25 -10.67 13.71
N LEU A 438 -0.75 -9.44 13.86
CA LEU A 438 -1.50 -8.24 13.56
C LEU A 438 -1.40 -7.82 12.09
N MET A 439 -0.51 -8.45 11.31
CA MET A 439 -0.31 -8.18 9.89
C MET A 439 -0.06 -6.69 9.58
N ILE A 440 0.63 -5.98 10.49
CA ILE A 440 0.93 -4.55 10.38
C ILE A 440 2.27 -4.25 9.68
N VAL A 441 3.09 -5.28 9.46
CA VAL A 441 4.33 -5.23 8.66
C VAL A 441 4.52 -6.59 7.97
N ASN A 442 4.27 -6.64 6.67
CA ASN A 442 4.17 -7.86 5.89
C ASN A 442 5.31 -8.00 4.85
N PRO A 443 5.60 -9.23 4.39
CA PRO A 443 6.49 -9.47 3.26
C PRO A 443 5.80 -9.17 1.91
N TYR A 444 6.60 -8.87 0.89
CA TYR A 444 6.13 -8.61 -0.48
C TYR A 444 7.05 -9.30 -1.50
N GLY A 445 6.47 -9.84 -2.58
CA GLY A 445 7.22 -10.56 -3.61
C GLY A 445 6.36 -11.28 -4.67
N LEU A 446 5.16 -10.79 -4.96
CA LEU A 446 4.30 -11.41 -5.97
C LEU A 446 4.95 -11.34 -7.36
N PHE A 447 4.83 -12.44 -8.11
CA PHE A 447 5.48 -12.63 -9.41
C PHE A 447 7.00 -12.51 -9.38
N ALA A 448 7.65 -12.88 -8.25
CA ALA A 448 9.09 -13.01 -8.17
C ALA A 448 9.64 -14.00 -9.22
N VAL A 449 8.91 -15.10 -9.43
CA VAL A 449 9.09 -16.03 -10.56
C VAL A 449 7.90 -15.86 -11.49
N MET A 450 8.18 -15.59 -12.76
CA MET A 450 7.19 -15.39 -13.80
C MET A 450 6.67 -16.72 -14.31
N THR A 451 5.35 -16.83 -14.42
CA THR A 451 4.69 -17.95 -15.09
C THR A 451 4.80 -17.76 -16.59
N THR A 452 5.42 -18.72 -17.29
CA THR A 452 5.61 -18.71 -18.75
C THR A 452 4.63 -19.61 -19.51
N SER A 453 3.83 -20.39 -18.77
CA SER A 453 2.67 -21.14 -19.24
C SER A 453 1.44 -20.72 -18.44
N ARG A 454 0.26 -21.18 -18.86
CA ARG A 454 -0.99 -20.88 -18.16
C ARG A 454 -1.78 -22.16 -17.91
N PRO A 455 -1.32 -22.98 -16.96
CA PRO A 455 -2.07 -24.14 -16.53
C PRO A 455 -3.39 -23.70 -15.90
N GLU A 456 -4.46 -24.40 -16.22
CA GLU A 456 -5.80 -24.12 -15.75
C GLU A 456 -6.54 -25.40 -15.43
N ILE A 457 -7.02 -25.47 -14.20
CA ILE A 457 -7.84 -26.58 -13.74
C ILE A 457 -9.26 -26.37 -14.25
N VAL A 458 -9.81 -27.40 -14.89
CA VAL A 458 -11.19 -27.51 -15.34
C VAL A 458 -11.86 -28.62 -14.54
N ILE A 459 -12.88 -28.27 -13.77
CA ILE A 459 -13.64 -29.22 -12.96
C ILE A 459 -14.81 -29.73 -13.78
N GLU A 460 -14.98 -31.04 -13.84
CA GLU A 460 -16.08 -31.69 -14.54
C GLU A 460 -16.88 -32.58 -13.58
N GLY A 461 -18.20 -32.56 -13.74
CA GLY A 461 -19.11 -33.51 -13.12
C GLY A 461 -19.71 -34.48 -14.13
N SER A 462 -20.17 -35.63 -13.66
CA SER A 462 -20.89 -36.63 -14.47
C SER A 462 -21.91 -37.39 -13.62
N ALA A 463 -23.06 -37.71 -14.21
CA ALA A 463 -24.09 -38.55 -13.59
C ALA A 463 -23.83 -40.06 -13.80
N ASP A 464 -23.16 -40.42 -14.90
CA ASP A 464 -22.99 -41.79 -15.39
C ASP A 464 -21.51 -42.24 -15.53
N GLY A 465 -20.57 -41.30 -15.42
CA GLY A 465 -19.14 -41.53 -15.64
C GLY A 465 -18.73 -41.51 -17.12
N GLN A 466 -19.68 -41.31 -18.04
CA GLN A 466 -19.45 -41.30 -19.49
C GLN A 466 -19.55 -39.88 -20.06
N VAL A 467 -20.63 -39.15 -19.73
CA VAL A 467 -20.83 -37.77 -20.18
C VAL A 467 -20.35 -36.82 -19.09
N TRP A 468 -19.32 -36.04 -19.42
CA TRP A 468 -18.70 -35.09 -18.51
C TRP A 468 -19.08 -33.65 -18.89
N ARG A 469 -19.41 -32.84 -17.90
CA ARG A 469 -19.81 -31.43 -18.08
C ARG A 469 -19.00 -30.54 -17.17
N GLU A 470 -18.47 -29.45 -17.72
CA GLU A 470 -17.61 -28.50 -17.01
C GLU A 470 -18.43 -27.57 -16.09
N TYR A 471 -17.92 -27.36 -14.87
CA TYR A 471 -18.32 -26.24 -14.03
C TYR A 471 -17.67 -24.95 -14.55
N VAL A 472 -18.47 -23.91 -14.81
CA VAL A 472 -17.97 -22.67 -15.40
C VAL A 472 -17.74 -21.63 -14.30
N PHE A 473 -16.48 -21.20 -14.14
CA PHE A 473 -16.10 -20.12 -13.23
C PHE A 473 -16.45 -18.73 -13.78
N ARG A 474 -16.63 -17.73 -12.92
CA ARG A 474 -17.16 -16.40 -13.29
C ARG A 474 -16.15 -15.49 -13.96
N PHE A 475 -14.90 -15.53 -13.54
CA PHE A 475 -13.86 -14.54 -13.91
C PHE A 475 -12.60 -15.16 -14.48
N LYS A 476 -12.15 -16.34 -13.99
CA LYS A 476 -10.98 -16.99 -14.59
C LYS A 476 -11.27 -17.50 -16.00
N PRO A 477 -10.23 -17.78 -16.82
CA PRO A 477 -10.42 -18.38 -18.13
C PRO A 477 -11.17 -19.71 -18.07
N GLY A 478 -11.97 -19.96 -19.11
CA GLY A 478 -12.93 -21.06 -19.16
C GLY A 478 -13.40 -21.27 -20.60
N PRO A 479 -14.69 -21.05 -20.94
CA PRO A 479 -15.18 -21.23 -22.30
C PRO A 479 -14.35 -20.49 -23.36
N LEU A 480 -13.98 -21.17 -24.44
CA LEU A 480 -13.03 -20.67 -25.43
C LEU A 480 -13.50 -19.40 -26.16
N ALA A 481 -14.81 -19.27 -26.36
CA ALA A 481 -15.43 -18.09 -26.97
C ALA A 481 -15.62 -16.92 -25.99
N ARG A 482 -15.27 -17.07 -24.70
CA ARG A 482 -15.46 -16.04 -23.68
C ARG A 482 -14.21 -15.18 -23.53
N ARG A 483 -14.34 -13.90 -23.86
CA ARG A 483 -13.32 -12.89 -23.51
C ARG A 483 -13.14 -12.79 -21.99
N ALA A 484 -11.94 -12.41 -21.57
CA ALA A 484 -11.67 -12.08 -20.17
C ALA A 484 -12.59 -10.94 -19.67
N ARG A 485 -12.80 -10.85 -18.35
CA ARG A 485 -13.77 -9.92 -17.73
C ARG A 485 -13.08 -8.99 -16.74
N TRP A 486 -13.65 -7.80 -16.56
CA TRP A 486 -13.29 -6.95 -15.43
C TRP A 486 -13.89 -7.52 -14.15
N SER A 487 -13.06 -7.76 -13.14
CA SER A 487 -13.54 -8.14 -11.81
C SER A 487 -13.72 -6.94 -10.88
N ILE A 488 -12.97 -5.84 -11.07
CA ILE A 488 -13.00 -4.65 -10.20
C ILE A 488 -14.42 -4.06 -10.14
N PRO A 489 -14.96 -3.75 -8.94
CA PRO A 489 -14.32 -3.77 -7.61
C PRO A 489 -14.42 -5.10 -6.86
N HIS A 490 -14.97 -6.15 -7.46
CA HIS A 490 -15.05 -7.49 -6.90
C HIS A 490 -13.70 -8.24 -6.99
N GLN A 491 -13.42 -9.01 -5.95
CA GLN A 491 -12.22 -9.84 -5.78
C GLN A 491 -12.67 -11.30 -5.67
N PRO A 492 -12.81 -12.04 -6.79
CA PRO A 492 -13.32 -13.40 -6.77
C PRO A 492 -12.24 -14.34 -6.21
N ARG A 493 -12.38 -14.69 -4.93
CA ARG A 493 -11.31 -15.37 -4.17
C ARG A 493 -11.09 -16.80 -4.67
N LEU A 494 -12.17 -17.53 -5.00
CA LEU A 494 -12.06 -18.87 -5.56
C LEU A 494 -11.37 -18.84 -6.94
N ASP A 495 -11.86 -18.03 -7.89
CA ASP A 495 -11.25 -17.89 -9.22
C ASP A 495 -9.76 -17.52 -9.15
N TRP A 496 -9.38 -16.64 -8.22
CA TRP A 496 -7.99 -16.28 -8.00
C TRP A 496 -7.18 -17.45 -7.40
N GLN A 497 -7.73 -18.16 -6.42
CA GLN A 497 -7.05 -19.29 -5.78
C GLN A 497 -6.86 -20.49 -6.73
N MET A 498 -7.77 -20.68 -7.69
CA MET A 498 -7.64 -21.68 -8.74
C MET A 498 -6.37 -21.48 -9.60
N TRP A 499 -5.93 -20.23 -9.79
CA TRP A 499 -4.69 -19.96 -10.51
C TRP A 499 -3.47 -20.46 -9.74
N PHE A 500 -3.40 -20.21 -8.42
CA PHE A 500 -2.31 -20.73 -7.60
C PHE A 500 -2.32 -22.26 -7.55
N ALA A 501 -3.49 -22.86 -7.40
CA ALA A 501 -3.62 -24.31 -7.36
C ALA A 501 -3.14 -24.99 -8.65
N ALA A 502 -3.32 -24.34 -9.80
CA ALA A 502 -2.89 -24.87 -11.09
C ALA A 502 -1.35 -24.87 -11.29
N LEU A 503 -0.60 -24.13 -10.47
CA LEU A 503 0.87 -24.10 -10.50
C LEU A 503 1.52 -25.21 -9.69
N GLY A 504 0.80 -25.77 -8.71
CA GLY A 504 1.23 -26.90 -7.90
C GLY A 504 0.46 -28.18 -8.24
N ASP A 505 0.56 -29.17 -7.37
CA ASP A 505 -0.23 -30.39 -7.48
C ASP A 505 -1.35 -30.47 -6.43
N ARG A 506 -2.07 -31.60 -6.40
CA ARG A 506 -3.15 -31.84 -5.43
C ARG A 506 -2.65 -31.85 -3.98
N THR A 507 -1.43 -32.31 -3.73
CA THR A 507 -0.89 -32.43 -2.37
C THR A 507 -0.59 -31.06 -1.77
N ASP A 508 -0.25 -30.08 -2.61
CA ASP A 508 -0.08 -28.69 -2.21
C ASP A 508 -1.41 -27.97 -1.91
N ASN A 509 -2.55 -28.53 -2.34
CA ASN A 509 -3.86 -27.87 -2.33
C ASN A 509 -4.95 -28.71 -1.65
N PRO A 510 -4.85 -28.98 -0.33
CA PRO A 510 -5.82 -29.82 0.38
C PRO A 510 -7.25 -29.27 0.35
N TRP A 511 -7.42 -27.95 0.29
CA TRP A 511 -8.72 -27.30 0.14
C TRP A 511 -9.49 -27.74 -1.12
N PHE A 512 -8.77 -28.14 -2.17
CA PHE A 512 -9.36 -28.57 -3.43
C PHE A 512 -10.16 -29.87 -3.28
N GLU A 513 -9.71 -30.79 -2.43
CA GLU A 513 -10.47 -32.01 -2.13
C GLU A 513 -11.81 -31.69 -1.47
N SER A 514 -11.83 -30.71 -0.57
CA SER A 514 -13.06 -30.23 0.04
C SER A 514 -13.99 -29.59 -1.00
N LEU A 515 -13.45 -28.79 -1.94
CA LEU A 515 -14.24 -28.27 -3.05
C LEU A 515 -14.90 -29.40 -3.86
N MET A 516 -14.14 -30.42 -4.25
CA MET A 516 -14.67 -31.57 -5.00
C MET A 516 -15.76 -32.31 -4.22
N ARG A 517 -15.57 -32.50 -2.91
CA ARG A 517 -16.59 -33.07 -2.03
C ARG A 517 -17.86 -32.23 -1.99
N ARG A 518 -17.75 -30.91 -1.82
CA ARG A 518 -18.91 -30.00 -1.78
C ARG A 518 -19.70 -29.97 -3.08
N LEU A 519 -19.03 -30.17 -4.23
CA LEU A 519 -19.70 -30.31 -5.52
C LEU A 519 -20.49 -31.62 -5.63
N LEU A 520 -19.92 -32.74 -5.15
CA LEU A 520 -20.64 -34.02 -5.06
C LEU A 520 -21.83 -33.99 -4.08
N GLU A 521 -21.71 -33.20 -3.01
CA GLU A 521 -22.81 -32.97 -2.05
C GLU A 521 -23.87 -32.00 -2.60
N GLY A 522 -23.58 -31.28 -3.69
CA GLY A 522 -24.47 -30.26 -4.25
C GLY A 522 -24.64 -29.04 -3.34
N SER A 523 -23.60 -28.65 -2.60
CA SER A 523 -23.66 -27.54 -1.63
C SER A 523 -24.06 -26.22 -2.31
N PRO A 524 -25.25 -25.65 -2.01
CA PRO A 524 -25.72 -24.42 -2.64
C PRO A 524 -24.77 -23.21 -2.49
N PRO A 525 -24.18 -22.91 -1.30
CA PRO A 525 -23.28 -21.77 -1.17
C PRO A 525 -21.98 -21.94 -1.99
N VAL A 526 -21.51 -23.17 -2.20
CA VAL A 526 -20.33 -23.45 -3.04
C VAL A 526 -20.68 -23.34 -4.51
N LEU A 527 -21.81 -23.91 -4.94
CA LEU A 527 -22.30 -23.80 -6.32
C LEU A 527 -22.54 -22.35 -6.73
N ALA A 528 -22.96 -21.48 -5.79
CA ALA A 528 -23.12 -20.05 -6.03
C ALA A 528 -21.82 -19.32 -6.43
N LEU A 529 -20.64 -19.87 -6.11
CA LEU A 529 -19.35 -19.32 -6.53
C LEU A 529 -19.12 -19.48 -8.04
N PHE A 530 -19.77 -20.44 -8.68
CA PHE A 530 -19.69 -20.68 -10.12
C PHE A 530 -20.67 -19.80 -10.90
N GLU A 531 -20.38 -19.57 -12.18
CA GLU A 531 -21.31 -18.94 -13.11
C GLU A 531 -22.39 -19.92 -13.58
N THR A 532 -21.98 -21.15 -13.88
CA THR A 532 -22.87 -22.20 -14.36
C THR A 532 -22.61 -23.48 -13.61
N ASP A 533 -23.67 -24.01 -13.00
CA ASP A 533 -23.76 -25.39 -12.51
C ASP A 533 -24.41 -26.27 -13.59
N PRO A 534 -23.69 -27.27 -14.14
CA PRO A 534 -24.25 -28.18 -15.15
C PRO A 534 -25.23 -29.23 -14.60
N PHE A 535 -25.46 -29.25 -13.28
CA PHE A 535 -26.27 -30.24 -12.56
C PHE A 535 -27.35 -29.60 -11.65
N PRO A 536 -28.24 -28.75 -12.17
CA PRO A 536 -29.17 -27.96 -11.35
C PRO A 536 -30.23 -28.79 -10.61
N ASP A 537 -30.59 -29.96 -11.13
CA ASP A 537 -31.67 -30.79 -10.57
C ASP A 537 -31.18 -31.77 -9.48
N ARG A 538 -29.97 -32.33 -9.68
CA ARG A 538 -29.36 -33.33 -8.80
C ARG A 538 -27.84 -33.25 -8.91
N PRO A 539 -27.10 -33.32 -7.79
CA PRO A 539 -25.65 -33.28 -7.83
C PRO A 539 -25.06 -34.43 -8.67
N PRO A 540 -23.87 -34.23 -9.25
CA PRO A 540 -23.22 -35.27 -10.03
C PRO A 540 -22.85 -36.47 -9.16
N LYS A 541 -22.86 -37.67 -9.74
CA LYS A 541 -22.39 -38.89 -9.07
C LYS A 541 -20.86 -38.94 -9.02
N TYR A 542 -20.21 -38.39 -10.05
CA TYR A 542 -18.77 -38.38 -10.20
C TYR A 542 -18.27 -36.97 -10.46
N VAL A 543 -17.10 -36.64 -9.92
CA VAL A 543 -16.36 -35.43 -10.26
C VAL A 543 -14.92 -35.78 -10.61
N ARG A 544 -14.30 -35.00 -11.48
CA ARG A 544 -12.86 -35.05 -11.79
C ARG A 544 -12.35 -33.65 -12.11
N ALA A 545 -11.04 -33.47 -12.16
CA ALA A 545 -10.44 -32.22 -12.63
C ALA A 545 -9.33 -32.48 -13.64
N LEU A 546 -9.41 -31.79 -14.77
CA LEU A 546 -8.42 -31.84 -15.85
C LEU A 546 -7.52 -30.60 -15.76
N LEU A 547 -6.26 -30.76 -16.16
CA LEU A 547 -5.33 -29.66 -16.32
C LEU A 547 -5.16 -29.35 -17.81
N TYR A 548 -5.38 -28.09 -18.18
CA TYR A 548 -5.19 -27.59 -19.54
C TYR A 548 -4.14 -26.49 -19.55
N ASP A 549 -3.31 -26.39 -20.58
CA ASP A 549 -2.54 -25.18 -20.87
C ASP A 549 -3.38 -24.26 -21.77
N TYR A 550 -3.72 -23.07 -21.27
CA TYR A 550 -4.49 -22.06 -21.99
C TYR A 550 -3.56 -21.06 -22.65
N ARG A 551 -3.92 -20.57 -23.84
CA ARG A 551 -3.29 -19.39 -24.45
C ARG A 551 -4.36 -18.50 -25.06
N PHE A 552 -4.05 -17.22 -25.21
CA PHE A 552 -4.90 -16.37 -26.04
C PHE A 552 -4.90 -16.89 -27.47
N ALA A 553 -6.08 -16.94 -28.08
CA ALA A 553 -6.20 -17.14 -29.51
C ALA A 553 -5.63 -15.90 -30.22
N ASP A 554 -4.76 -16.11 -31.21
CA ASP A 554 -4.25 -15.00 -32.01
C ASP A 554 -5.35 -14.36 -32.88
N SER A 555 -5.04 -13.22 -33.50
CA SER A 555 -5.96 -12.50 -34.37
C SER A 555 -6.56 -13.36 -35.51
N SER A 556 -5.80 -14.32 -36.05
CA SER A 556 -6.25 -15.19 -37.13
C SER A 556 -7.25 -16.25 -36.67
N ILE A 557 -6.97 -16.94 -35.55
CA ILE A 557 -7.86 -17.93 -34.93
C ILE A 557 -9.14 -17.24 -34.48
N ARG A 558 -9.01 -16.06 -33.85
CA ARG A 558 -10.16 -15.27 -33.41
C ARG A 558 -11.04 -14.85 -34.57
N ALA A 559 -10.46 -14.40 -35.69
CA ALA A 559 -11.23 -14.03 -36.89
C ALA A 559 -11.96 -15.25 -37.51
N ALA A 560 -11.33 -16.42 -37.52
CA ALA A 560 -11.90 -17.62 -38.13
C ALA A 560 -12.97 -18.32 -37.25
N THR A 561 -12.79 -18.32 -35.93
CA THR A 561 -13.58 -19.17 -35.00
C THR A 561 -14.39 -18.39 -33.97
N GLY A 562 -14.11 -17.10 -33.80
CA GLY A 562 -14.66 -16.28 -32.72
C GLY A 562 -14.09 -16.61 -31.32
N GLN A 563 -13.13 -17.52 -31.20
CA GLN A 563 -12.52 -17.89 -29.94
C GLN A 563 -11.54 -16.82 -29.43
N TRP A 564 -11.51 -16.64 -28.12
CA TRP A 564 -10.57 -15.79 -27.39
C TRP A 564 -9.43 -16.59 -26.75
N TRP A 565 -9.66 -17.88 -26.54
CA TRP A 565 -8.70 -18.81 -25.95
C TRP A 565 -8.56 -20.05 -26.82
N VAL A 566 -7.35 -20.60 -26.82
CA VAL A 566 -7.06 -21.97 -27.22
C VAL A 566 -6.56 -22.72 -25.99
N ARG A 567 -6.84 -24.01 -25.91
CA ARG A 567 -6.36 -24.84 -24.80
C ARG A 567 -5.89 -26.21 -25.28
N GLN A 568 -4.86 -26.74 -24.64
CA GLN A 568 -4.38 -28.09 -24.86
C GLN A 568 -4.47 -28.88 -23.55
N LEU A 569 -4.98 -30.10 -23.61
CA LEU A 569 -5.04 -30.98 -22.43
C LEU A 569 -3.61 -31.34 -22.02
N ALA A 570 -3.23 -30.95 -20.81
CA ALA A 570 -1.92 -31.26 -20.22
C ALA A 570 -1.98 -32.56 -19.41
N GLY A 571 -3.12 -32.88 -18.78
CA GLY A 571 -3.30 -34.13 -18.06
C GLY A 571 -4.46 -34.10 -17.07
N LEU A 572 -4.41 -35.02 -16.11
CA LEU A 572 -5.35 -35.14 -15.01
C LEU A 572 -4.81 -34.38 -13.79
N TYR A 573 -5.58 -33.44 -13.24
CA TYR A 573 -5.23 -32.76 -11.99
C TYR A 573 -5.79 -33.50 -10.77
N PHE A 574 -7.04 -33.94 -10.86
CA PHE A 574 -7.73 -34.67 -9.79
C PHE A 574 -8.49 -35.86 -10.37
N PRO A 575 -8.31 -37.08 -9.82
CA PRO A 575 -8.92 -38.29 -10.38
C PRO A 575 -10.44 -38.27 -10.31
N GLN A 576 -11.07 -39.15 -11.08
CA GLN A 576 -12.50 -39.41 -10.93
C GLN A 576 -12.78 -39.97 -9.54
N VAL A 577 -13.68 -39.32 -8.80
CA VAL A 577 -14.13 -39.74 -7.47
C VAL A 577 -15.65 -39.65 -7.36
N SER A 578 -16.20 -40.39 -6.41
CA SER A 578 -17.60 -40.31 -5.99
C SER A 578 -17.67 -40.37 -4.46
N LEU A 579 -18.78 -39.94 -3.87
CA LEU A 579 -19.01 -40.18 -2.45
C LEU A 579 -19.06 -41.69 -2.18
N ALA A 580 -18.52 -42.11 -1.04
CA ALA A 580 -18.68 -43.47 -0.58
C ALA A 580 -20.19 -43.75 -0.43
N HIS A 581 -20.69 -44.85 -0.99
CA HIS A 581 -22.04 -45.28 -0.68
C HIS A 581 -22.03 -45.69 0.78
N SER A 582 -22.86 -45.05 1.62
CA SER A 582 -23.19 -45.61 2.92
C SER A 582 -23.74 -47.00 2.65
N LYS A 583 -23.07 -48.05 3.13
CA LYS A 583 -23.71 -49.35 3.23
C LYS A 583 -24.81 -49.18 4.28
N ASP A 584 -26.05 -49.09 3.81
CA ASP A 584 -27.23 -49.29 4.66
C ASP A 584 -27.15 -50.64 5.39
#